data_AF-A0A933NEK7-F1
#
_entry.id   AF-A0A933NEK7-F1
#
_cell.length_a   1.000
_cell.length_b   1.000
_cell.length_c   1.000
_cell.angle_alpha   90.00
_cell.angle_beta   90.00
_cell.angle_gamma   90.00
#
_symmetry.space_group_name_H-M   'P 1'
#
loop_
_entity.id
_entity.type
_entity.pdbx_description
1 polymer ?
#
loop_
_entity_poly.entity_id
_entity_poly.type
_entity_poly.pdbx_seq_one_letter_code
_entity_poly.pdbx_strand_id
1 'polypeptide(L)'
;MHRRIVQWVVGVLIVVVLLYIYFLGSQLRYESEAERFFKEGRFDLAAEKYLRAYEVASFWGRDRYLYLVAQCYYNTEDWNRAMDFFIRLHREYPFSSWVIVAQPAVDRTFRKIDPDLDGGAEMVKAHTALARAQAALKGAYRSLLTALKENKPGVSTAVEAEYQRYKKYYEAYRYEKRRIWLAAQAGADIETVGAPQPLTLPGISPQKEGSK
;
A
#
# COMPACT_ATOMS: atom_id res chain seq x y z
N MET A 1 -2.40 -0.45 -52.09
CA MET A 1 -1.53 -0.39 -50.89
C MET A 1 -2.30 -0.51 -49.58
N HIS A 2 -3.43 0.18 -49.38
CA HIS A 2 -4.21 0.15 -48.12
C HIS A 2 -4.64 -1.23 -47.60
N ARG A 3 -5.11 -2.15 -48.46
CA ARG A 3 -5.62 -3.46 -47.99
C ARG A 3 -4.57 -4.31 -47.26
N ARG A 4 -3.30 -4.27 -47.69
CA ARG A 4 -2.21 -5.03 -47.05
C ARG A 4 -1.86 -4.47 -45.67
N ILE A 5 -1.92 -3.15 -45.50
CA ILE A 5 -1.69 -2.47 -44.21
C ILE A 5 -2.80 -2.85 -43.23
N VAL A 6 -4.06 -2.79 -43.67
CA VAL A 6 -5.21 -3.17 -42.82
C VAL A 6 -5.12 -4.63 -42.37
N GLN A 7 -4.79 -5.56 -43.27
CA GLN A 7 -4.62 -6.98 -42.91
C GLN A 7 -3.49 -7.19 -41.88
N TRP A 8 -2.37 -6.49 -42.02
CA TRP A 8 -1.27 -6.56 -41.06
C TRP A 8 -1.67 -6.03 -39.68
N VAL A 9 -2.36 -4.89 -39.63
CA VAL A 9 -2.83 -4.29 -38.37
C VAL A 9 -3.82 -5.22 -37.67
N VAL A 10 -4.76 -5.80 -38.41
CA VAL A 10 -5.71 -6.77 -37.87
C VAL A 10 -4.99 -8.01 -37.33
N GLY A 11 -4.01 -8.54 -38.08
CA GLY A 11 -3.21 -9.69 -37.64
C GLY A 11 -2.46 -9.42 -36.33
N VAL A 12 -1.80 -8.25 -36.21
CA VAL A 12 -1.11 -7.83 -34.98
C VAL A 12 -2.09 -7.67 -33.82
N LEU A 13 -3.24 -7.05 -34.05
CA LEU A 13 -4.26 -6.86 -33.02
C LEU A 13 -4.77 -8.20 -32.47
N ILE A 14 -5.04 -9.18 -33.34
CA ILE A 14 -5.46 -10.52 -32.93
C ILE A 14 -4.40 -11.16 -32.03
N VAL A 15 -3.12 -11.09 -32.39
CA VAL A 15 -2.03 -11.64 -31.59
C VAL A 15 -1.96 -10.97 -30.22
N VAL A 16 -2.06 -9.64 -30.16
CA VAL A 16 -2.06 -8.89 -28.89
C VAL A 16 -3.24 -9.30 -27.99
N VAL A 17 -4.43 -9.49 -28.56
CA VAL A 17 -5.62 -9.94 -27.81
C VAL A 17 -5.43 -11.35 -27.27
N LEU A 18 -4.90 -12.28 -28.07
CA LEU A 18 -4.64 -13.65 -27.62
C LEU A 18 -3.60 -13.70 -26.49
N LEU A 19 -2.54 -12.89 -26.58
CA LEU A 19 -1.56 -12.76 -25.50
C LEU A 19 -2.17 -12.18 -24.23
N TYR A 20 -3.05 -11.18 -24.35
CA TYR A 20 -3.76 -10.61 -23.21
C TYR A 20 -4.67 -11.66 -22.52
N ILE A 21 -5.43 -12.43 -23.29
CA ILE A 21 -6.29 -13.52 -22.77
C ILE A 21 -5.44 -14.58 -22.08
N TYR A 22 -4.31 -14.98 -22.67
CA TYR A 22 -3.38 -15.94 -22.08
C TYR A 22 -2.83 -15.46 -20.73
N PHE A 23 -2.44 -14.19 -20.65
CA PHE A 23 -1.91 -13.59 -19.43
C PHE A 23 -2.99 -13.50 -18.34
N LEU A 24 -4.19 -13.05 -18.70
CA LEU A 24 -5.33 -12.98 -17.77
C LEU A 24 -5.73 -14.37 -17.26
N GLY A 25 -5.77 -15.37 -18.14
CA GLY A 25 -6.04 -16.76 -17.75
C GLY A 25 -4.98 -17.33 -16.80
N SER A 26 -3.71 -16.98 -17.00
CA SER A 26 -2.62 -17.40 -16.13
C SER A 26 -2.73 -16.79 -14.73
N GLN A 27 -3.03 -15.48 -14.65
CA GLN A 27 -3.26 -14.78 -13.38
C GLN A 27 -4.41 -15.42 -12.59
N LEU A 28 -5.55 -15.65 -13.24
CA LEU A 28 -6.74 -16.26 -12.60
C LEU A 28 -6.48 -17.68 -12.10
N ARG A 29 -5.71 -18.48 -12.85
CA ARG A 29 -5.35 -19.84 -12.42
C ARG A 29 -4.51 -19.82 -11.14
N TYR A 30 -3.49 -18.97 -11.07
CA TYR A 30 -2.66 -18.86 -9.87
C TYR A 30 -3.47 -18.37 -8.66
N GLU A 31 -4.35 -17.39 -8.87
CA GLU A 31 -5.23 -16.90 -7.80
C GLU A 31 -6.18 -17.98 -7.29
N SER A 32 -6.82 -18.75 -8.19
CA SER A 32 -7.72 -19.83 -7.81
C SER A 32 -7.00 -20.94 -7.01
N GLU A 33 -5.79 -21.32 -7.44
CA GLU A 33 -4.96 -22.27 -6.69
C GLU A 33 -4.54 -21.72 -5.32
N ALA A 34 -4.15 -20.45 -5.26
CA ALA A 34 -3.77 -19.79 -4.02
C ALA A 34 -4.93 -19.73 -3.03
N GLU A 35 -6.13 -19.36 -3.48
CA GLU A 35 -7.34 -19.33 -2.66
C GLU A 35 -7.71 -20.72 -2.14
N ARG A 36 -7.56 -21.76 -2.97
CA ARG A 36 -7.76 -23.15 -2.55
C ARG A 36 -6.79 -23.52 -1.43
N PHE A 37 -5.49 -23.30 -1.62
CA PHE A 37 -4.48 -23.59 -0.58
C PHE A 37 -4.69 -22.77 0.69
N PHE A 38 -5.12 -21.51 0.56
CA PHE A 38 -5.43 -20.65 1.70
C PHE A 38 -6.59 -21.23 2.53
N LYS A 39 -7.67 -21.70 1.87
CA LYS A 39 -8.81 -22.35 2.54
C LYS A 39 -8.43 -23.67 3.19
N GLU A 40 -7.48 -24.40 2.62
CA GLU A 40 -6.91 -25.63 3.19
C GLU A 40 -5.92 -25.37 4.36
N GLY A 41 -5.63 -24.11 4.69
CA GLY A 41 -4.64 -23.74 5.72
C GLY A 41 -3.18 -23.94 5.28
N ARG A 42 -2.95 -24.23 3.99
CA ARG A 42 -1.61 -24.45 3.41
C ARG A 42 -1.00 -23.13 2.96
N PHE A 43 -0.75 -22.26 3.93
CA PHE A 43 -0.41 -20.86 3.70
C PHE A 43 0.93 -20.65 2.96
N ASP A 44 1.94 -21.51 3.15
CA ASP A 44 3.20 -21.41 2.39
C ASP A 44 2.99 -21.56 0.88
N LEU A 45 2.19 -22.55 0.48
CA LEU A 45 1.85 -22.79 -0.93
C LEU A 45 0.91 -21.70 -1.47
N ALA A 46 0.00 -21.20 -0.64
CA ALA A 46 -0.84 -20.07 -1.00
C ALA A 46 0.02 -18.82 -1.28
N ALA A 47 1.01 -18.53 -0.43
CA ALA A 47 1.94 -17.42 -0.62
C ALA A 47 2.71 -17.54 -1.95
N GLU A 48 3.23 -18.73 -2.25
CA GLU A 48 3.92 -18.99 -3.52
C GLU A 48 3.02 -18.70 -4.73
N LYS A 49 1.77 -19.18 -4.69
CA LYS A 49 0.83 -18.99 -5.80
C LYS A 49 0.37 -17.53 -5.93
N TYR A 50 0.15 -16.82 -4.83
CA TYR A 50 -0.12 -15.38 -4.88
C TYR A 50 1.08 -14.58 -5.41
N LEU A 51 2.32 -14.99 -5.10
CA LEU A 51 3.53 -14.38 -5.68
C LEU A 51 3.61 -14.59 -7.19
N ARG A 52 3.31 -15.80 -7.68
CA ARG A 52 3.20 -16.05 -9.12
C ARG A 52 2.10 -15.21 -9.76
N ALA A 53 0.95 -15.08 -9.10
CA ALA A 53 -0.12 -14.19 -9.56
C ALA A 53 0.34 -12.73 -9.62
N TYR A 54 1.11 -12.24 -8.62
CA TYR A 54 1.70 -10.90 -8.60
C TYR A 54 2.66 -10.66 -9.77
N GLU A 55 3.53 -11.63 -10.09
CA GLU A 55 4.50 -11.54 -11.20
C GLU A 55 3.79 -11.36 -12.55
N VAL A 56 2.71 -12.10 -12.76
CA VAL A 56 1.89 -12.06 -13.99
C VAL A 56 0.68 -11.14 -13.86
N ALA A 57 0.59 -10.32 -12.82
CA ALA A 57 -0.50 -9.36 -12.72
C ALA A 57 -0.17 -8.12 -13.55
N SER A 58 -1.20 -7.56 -14.18
CA SER A 58 -1.15 -6.19 -14.67
C SER A 58 -0.85 -5.23 -13.50
N PHE A 59 -0.49 -3.98 -13.79
CA PHE A 59 -0.30 -2.98 -12.73
C PHE A 59 -1.51 -2.88 -11.79
N TRP A 60 -2.71 -3.07 -12.33
CA TRP A 60 -3.96 -3.15 -11.56
C TRP A 60 -4.08 -4.52 -10.87
N GLY A 61 -4.13 -4.50 -9.53
CA GLY A 61 -4.36 -5.70 -8.70
C GLY A 61 -3.11 -6.25 -8.00
N ARG A 62 -1.91 -5.75 -8.31
CA ARG A 62 -0.66 -6.16 -7.62
C ARG A 62 -0.66 -5.82 -6.13
N ASP A 63 -1.31 -4.72 -5.77
CA ASP A 63 -1.53 -4.31 -4.38
C ASP A 63 -2.28 -5.37 -3.57
N ARG A 64 -3.35 -5.95 -4.13
CA ARG A 64 -4.09 -7.05 -3.51
C ARG A 64 -3.20 -8.25 -3.21
N TYR A 65 -2.36 -8.65 -4.16
CA TYR A 65 -1.50 -9.83 -3.96
C TYR A 65 -0.43 -9.60 -2.90
N LEU A 66 0.14 -8.38 -2.78
CA LEU A 66 1.05 -8.09 -1.67
C LEU A 66 0.36 -8.25 -0.31
N TYR A 67 -0.89 -7.79 -0.18
CA TYR A 67 -1.69 -8.02 1.03
C TYR A 67 -1.93 -9.51 1.30
N LEU A 68 -2.34 -10.27 0.27
CA LEU A 68 -2.64 -11.71 0.42
C LEU A 68 -1.40 -12.53 0.77
N VAL A 69 -0.24 -12.21 0.20
CA VAL A 69 1.04 -12.83 0.56
C VAL A 69 1.41 -12.51 2.01
N ALA A 70 1.27 -11.25 2.43
CA ALA A 70 1.50 -10.85 3.82
C ALA A 70 0.59 -11.61 4.80
N GLN A 71 -0.69 -11.80 4.45
CA GLN A 71 -1.63 -12.60 5.24
C GLN A 71 -1.22 -14.07 5.32
N CYS A 72 -0.68 -14.64 4.24
CA CYS A 72 -0.18 -16.01 4.28
C CYS A 72 0.99 -16.13 5.26
N TYR A 73 1.98 -15.22 5.20
CA TYR A 73 3.10 -15.22 6.14
C TYR A 73 2.68 -14.95 7.58
N TYR A 74 1.68 -14.09 7.77
CA TYR A 74 1.08 -13.88 9.08
C TYR A 74 0.50 -15.19 9.62
N ASN A 75 -0.25 -15.94 8.81
CA ASN A 75 -0.85 -17.19 9.27
C ASN A 75 0.18 -18.32 9.49
N THR A 76 1.40 -18.24 8.92
CA THR A 76 2.51 -19.16 9.22
C THR A 76 3.42 -18.69 10.35
N GLU A 77 3.02 -17.63 11.06
CA GLU A 77 3.77 -17.01 12.14
C GLU A 77 5.14 -16.43 11.73
N ASP A 78 5.37 -16.26 10.43
CA ASP A 78 6.53 -15.54 9.93
C ASP A 78 6.25 -14.03 9.91
N TRP A 79 6.25 -13.44 11.11
CA TRP A 79 5.88 -12.04 11.32
C TRP A 79 6.79 -11.07 10.56
N ASN A 80 8.08 -11.41 10.46
CA ASN A 80 9.06 -10.59 9.74
C ASN A 80 8.73 -10.52 8.25
N ARG A 81 8.53 -11.66 7.58
CA ARG A 81 8.13 -11.67 6.16
C ARG A 81 6.76 -11.04 5.96
N ALA A 82 5.79 -11.28 6.85
CA ALA A 82 4.49 -10.63 6.78
C ALA A 82 4.63 -9.09 6.80
N MET A 83 5.43 -8.56 7.73
CA MET A 83 5.69 -7.13 7.84
C MET A 83 6.38 -6.58 6.59
N ASP A 84 7.38 -7.28 6.03
CA ASP A 84 8.05 -6.85 4.81
C ASP A 84 7.07 -6.65 3.64
N PHE A 85 6.14 -7.58 3.45
CA PHE A 85 5.12 -7.47 2.39
C PHE A 85 4.10 -6.36 2.66
N PHE A 86 3.68 -6.17 3.92
CA PHE A 86 2.83 -5.02 4.26
C PHE A 86 3.54 -3.69 4.05
N ILE A 87 4.81 -3.58 4.41
CA ILE A 87 5.64 -2.40 4.16
C ILE A 87 5.75 -2.14 2.66
N ARG A 88 5.97 -3.20 1.87
CA ARG A 88 6.04 -3.12 0.42
C ARG A 88 4.72 -2.62 -0.19
N LEU A 89 3.58 -3.10 0.30
CA LEU A 89 2.25 -2.61 -0.09
C LEU A 89 2.11 -1.10 0.12
N HIS A 90 2.47 -0.59 1.30
CA HIS A 90 2.41 0.85 1.61
C HIS A 90 3.37 1.68 0.74
N ARG A 91 4.54 1.13 0.43
CA ARG A 91 5.57 1.81 -0.35
C ARG A 91 5.23 1.88 -1.83
N GLU A 92 4.80 0.76 -2.41
CA GLU A 92 4.56 0.65 -3.86
C GLU A 92 3.15 1.11 -4.25
N TYR A 93 2.17 0.97 -3.34
CA TYR A 93 0.76 1.28 -3.62
C TYR A 93 0.12 2.13 -2.51
N PRO A 94 0.67 3.33 -2.20
CA PRO A 94 0.20 4.15 -1.09
C PRO A 94 -1.29 4.55 -1.18
N PHE A 95 -1.89 4.56 -2.36
CA PHE A 95 -3.30 4.95 -2.54
C PHE A 95 -4.27 3.76 -2.70
N SER A 96 -3.75 2.54 -2.55
CA SER A 96 -4.55 1.32 -2.62
C SER A 96 -5.53 1.25 -1.46
N SER A 97 -6.76 0.78 -1.72
CA SER A 97 -7.68 0.42 -0.64
C SER A 97 -7.13 -0.71 0.25
N TRP A 98 -6.23 -1.55 -0.28
CA TRP A 98 -5.61 -2.64 0.47
C TRP A 98 -4.65 -2.14 1.54
N VAL A 99 -4.11 -0.91 1.43
CA VAL A 99 -3.35 -0.28 2.53
C VAL A 99 -4.23 -0.11 3.76
N ILE A 100 -5.44 0.39 3.58
CA ILE A 100 -6.41 0.58 4.68
C ILE A 100 -6.83 -0.78 5.25
N VAL A 101 -7.09 -1.77 4.38
CA VAL A 101 -7.44 -3.14 4.80
C VAL A 101 -6.29 -3.83 5.54
N ALA A 102 -5.04 -3.56 5.16
CA ALA A 102 -3.85 -4.12 5.77
C ALA A 102 -3.56 -3.56 7.17
N GLN A 103 -4.03 -2.36 7.48
CA GLN A 103 -3.64 -1.64 8.70
C GLN A 103 -3.83 -2.47 9.99
N PRO A 104 -5.00 -3.08 10.24
CA PRO A 104 -5.16 -3.88 11.46
C PRO A 104 -4.24 -5.10 11.50
N ALA A 105 -3.87 -5.65 10.33
CA ALA A 105 -2.95 -6.78 10.25
C ALA A 105 -1.50 -6.35 10.51
N VAL A 106 -1.09 -5.17 10.01
CA VAL A 106 0.21 -4.56 10.34
C VAL A 106 0.34 -4.37 11.84
N ASP A 107 -0.68 -3.79 12.48
CA ASP A 107 -0.67 -3.51 13.91
C ASP A 107 -0.53 -4.79 14.73
N ARG A 108 -1.25 -5.85 14.36
CA ARG A 108 -1.13 -7.18 15.00
C ARG A 108 0.23 -7.81 14.77
N THR A 109 0.74 -7.75 13.53
CA THR A 109 2.05 -8.32 13.17
C THR A 109 3.15 -7.64 13.97
N PHE A 110 3.08 -6.32 14.15
CA PHE A 110 4.08 -5.60 14.91
C PHE A 110 4.14 -6.02 16.37
N ARG A 111 2.99 -6.11 17.04
CA ARG A 111 2.92 -6.60 18.44
C ARG A 111 3.42 -8.03 18.60
N LYS A 112 3.42 -8.83 17.54
CA LYS A 112 3.98 -10.19 17.53
C LYS A 112 5.50 -10.19 17.36
N ILE A 113 6.05 -9.23 16.63
CA ILE A 113 7.51 -9.06 16.47
C ILE A 113 8.13 -8.53 17.76
N ASP A 114 7.51 -7.51 18.34
CA ASP A 114 8.04 -6.84 19.53
C ASP A 114 6.87 -6.51 20.50
N PRO A 115 6.60 -7.39 21.47
CA PRO A 115 5.50 -7.21 22.42
C PRO A 115 5.74 -6.08 23.43
N ASP A 116 7.01 -5.82 23.76
CA ASP A 116 7.42 -4.90 24.83
C ASP A 116 7.62 -3.48 24.32
N LEU A 117 7.69 -3.30 23.00
CA LEU A 117 7.76 -1.97 22.41
C LEU A 117 6.45 -1.21 22.62
N ASP A 118 6.44 -0.29 23.59
CA ASP A 118 5.48 0.83 23.64
C ASP A 118 5.45 1.61 22.29
N GLY A 119 6.55 1.53 21.53
CA GLY A 119 6.68 2.01 20.15
C GLY A 119 5.68 1.38 19.16
N GLY A 120 5.06 0.24 19.48
CA GLY A 120 3.96 -0.30 18.69
C GLY A 120 2.78 0.65 18.62
N ALA A 121 2.43 1.32 19.73
CA ALA A 121 1.38 2.33 19.72
C ALA A 121 1.77 3.55 18.87
N GLU A 122 3.02 4.00 18.94
CA GLU A 122 3.52 5.13 18.12
C GLU A 122 3.62 4.78 16.64
N MET A 123 4.05 3.57 16.29
CA MET A 123 4.09 3.13 14.90
C MET A 123 2.69 2.91 14.33
N VAL A 124 1.76 2.37 15.13
CA VAL A 124 0.32 2.30 14.78
C VAL A 124 -0.23 3.70 14.58
N LYS A 125 0.09 4.67 15.46
CA LYS A 125 -0.30 6.09 15.29
C LYS A 125 0.28 6.67 14.01
N ALA A 126 1.56 6.42 13.72
CA ALA A 126 2.23 6.90 12.52
C ALA A 126 1.59 6.32 11.24
N HIS A 127 1.34 5.00 11.20
CA HIS A 127 0.66 4.37 10.07
C HIS A 127 -0.79 4.83 9.93
N THR A 128 -1.52 4.98 11.03
CA THR A 128 -2.89 5.52 11.04
C THR A 128 -2.90 6.96 10.52
N ALA A 129 -1.95 7.79 10.93
CA ALA A 129 -1.80 9.14 10.42
C ALA A 129 -1.48 9.15 8.92
N LEU A 130 -0.67 8.21 8.42
CA LEU A 130 -0.36 8.06 7.01
C LEU A 130 -1.58 7.63 6.21
N ALA A 131 -2.33 6.65 6.69
CA ALA A 131 -3.58 6.21 6.07
C ALA A 131 -4.61 7.35 6.02
N ARG A 132 -4.71 8.16 7.08
CA ARG A 132 -5.57 9.37 7.10
C ARG A 132 -5.11 10.41 6.08
N ALA A 133 -3.81 10.68 6.01
CA ALA A 133 -3.25 11.61 5.02
C ALA A 133 -3.49 11.12 3.58
N GLN A 134 -3.34 9.83 3.32
CA GLN A 134 -3.63 9.21 2.02
C GLN A 134 -5.11 9.30 1.65
N ALA A 135 -6.01 9.04 2.61
CA ALA A 135 -7.45 9.19 2.42
C ALA A 135 -7.83 10.64 2.12
N ALA A 136 -7.27 11.60 2.85
CA ALA A 136 -7.46 13.02 2.62
C ALA A 136 -6.99 13.44 1.21
N LEU A 137 -5.80 12.98 0.79
CA LEU A 137 -5.27 13.27 -0.55
C LEU A 137 -6.16 12.68 -1.64
N LYS A 138 -6.65 11.44 -1.47
CA LYS A 138 -7.57 10.80 -2.41
C LYS A 138 -8.90 11.57 -2.51
N GLY A 139 -9.39 12.09 -1.38
CA GLY A 139 -10.55 12.99 -1.34
C GLY A 139 -10.30 14.28 -2.12
N ALA A 140 -9.18 14.96 -1.85
CA ALA A 140 -8.78 16.18 -2.54
C ALA A 140 -8.66 15.97 -4.06
N TYR A 141 -8.04 14.86 -4.48
CA TYR A 141 -7.90 14.53 -5.90
C TYR A 141 -9.25 14.27 -6.59
N ARG A 142 -10.21 13.61 -5.92
CA ARG A 142 -11.57 13.45 -6.46
C ARG A 142 -12.26 14.80 -6.62
N SER A 143 -12.16 15.68 -5.62
CA SER A 143 -12.71 17.03 -5.69
C SER A 143 -12.09 17.85 -6.83
N LEU A 144 -10.78 17.71 -7.07
CA LEU A 144 -10.11 18.29 -8.24
C LEU A 144 -10.76 17.82 -9.54
N LEU A 145 -10.89 16.50 -9.73
CA LEU A 145 -11.44 15.93 -10.96
C LEU A 145 -12.87 16.42 -11.23
N THR A 146 -13.70 16.48 -10.19
CA THR A 146 -15.05 17.04 -10.29
C THR A 146 -15.02 18.51 -10.70
N ALA A 147 -14.18 19.32 -10.06
CA ALA A 147 -14.13 20.75 -10.34
C ALA A 147 -13.48 21.09 -11.69
N LEU A 148 -12.54 20.26 -12.17
CA LEU A 148 -12.02 20.31 -13.54
C LEU A 148 -13.11 19.98 -14.57
N LYS A 149 -13.93 18.96 -14.30
CA LYS A 149 -15.09 18.63 -15.15
C LYS A 149 -16.11 19.77 -15.19
N GLU A 150 -16.21 20.54 -14.12
CA GLU A 150 -17.09 21.72 -14.00
C GLU A 150 -16.44 23.04 -14.47
N ASN A 151 -15.19 23.01 -14.95
CA ASN A 151 -14.41 24.17 -15.40
C ASN A 151 -14.35 25.32 -14.36
N LYS A 152 -14.25 24.99 -13.07
CA LYS A 152 -14.15 26.00 -11.99
C LYS A 152 -12.71 26.56 -11.91
N PRO A 153 -12.50 27.87 -12.07
CA PRO A 153 -11.17 28.48 -11.90
C PRO A 153 -10.72 28.44 -10.43
N GLY A 154 -9.41 28.24 -10.19
CA GLY A 154 -8.79 28.29 -8.85
C GLY A 154 -8.63 26.95 -8.10
N VAL A 155 -9.03 25.83 -8.70
CA VAL A 155 -8.99 24.50 -8.07
C VAL A 155 -7.58 23.91 -8.04
N SER A 156 -6.74 24.23 -9.05
CA SER A 156 -5.38 23.66 -9.14
C SER A 156 -4.48 24.09 -7.97
N THR A 157 -4.61 25.32 -7.47
CA THR A 157 -3.81 25.83 -6.35
C THR A 157 -4.16 25.19 -5.02
N ALA A 158 -5.44 24.92 -4.75
CA ALA A 158 -5.87 24.25 -3.51
C ALA A 158 -5.37 22.80 -3.46
N VAL A 159 -5.38 22.10 -4.60
CA VAL A 159 -4.96 20.70 -4.69
C VAL A 159 -3.45 20.58 -4.66
N GLU A 160 -2.73 21.50 -5.30
CA GLU A 160 -1.27 21.59 -5.17
C GLU A 160 -0.87 21.82 -3.71
N ALA A 161 -1.56 22.69 -2.97
CA ALA A 161 -1.29 22.92 -1.55
C ALA A 161 -1.48 21.65 -0.70
N GLU A 162 -2.55 20.88 -0.93
CA GLU A 162 -2.77 19.60 -0.23
C GLU A 162 -1.76 18.52 -0.66
N TYR A 163 -1.38 18.46 -1.93
CA TYR A 163 -0.32 17.57 -2.40
C TYR A 163 1.03 17.88 -1.72
N GLN A 164 1.41 19.16 -1.62
CA GLN A 164 2.64 19.55 -0.93
C GLN A 164 2.62 19.23 0.56
N ARG A 165 1.46 19.37 1.23
CA ARG A 165 1.28 18.92 2.63
C ARG A 165 1.49 17.42 2.77
N TYR A 166 0.85 16.63 1.90
CA TYR A 166 1.02 15.18 1.87
C TYR A 166 2.46 14.77 1.61
N LYS A 167 3.13 15.41 0.65
CA LYS A 167 4.53 15.14 0.32
C LYS A 167 5.44 15.34 1.53
N LYS A 168 5.31 16.47 2.23
CA LYS A 168 6.08 16.76 3.46
C LYS A 168 5.84 15.71 4.54
N TYR A 169 4.59 15.30 4.72
CA TYR A 169 4.21 14.25 5.67
C TYR A 169 4.86 12.90 5.31
N TYR A 170 4.78 12.51 4.04
CA TYR A 170 5.33 11.25 3.55
C TYR A 170 6.86 11.20 3.67
N GLU A 171 7.54 12.31 3.40
CA GLU A 171 9.00 12.43 3.56
C GLU A 171 9.42 12.25 5.02
N ALA A 172 8.68 12.85 5.97
CA ALA A 172 8.93 12.67 7.40
C ALA A 172 8.71 11.22 7.86
N TYR A 173 7.60 10.60 7.44
CA TYR A 173 7.32 9.18 7.73
C TYR A 173 8.43 8.27 7.18
N ARG A 174 8.88 8.51 5.95
CA ARG A 174 9.95 7.73 5.31
C ARG A 174 11.28 7.88 6.06
N TYR A 175 11.62 9.09 6.49
CA TYR A 175 12.81 9.36 7.29
C TYR A 175 12.76 8.57 8.61
N GLU A 176 11.65 8.66 9.33
CA GLU A 176 11.51 8.03 10.64
C GLU A 176 11.58 6.50 10.56
N LYS A 177 10.92 5.91 9.55
CA LYS A 177 11.00 4.48 9.30
C LYS A 177 12.41 4.01 8.97
N ARG A 178 13.14 4.77 8.15
CA ARG A 178 14.55 4.47 7.83
C ARG A 178 15.42 4.58 9.08
N ARG A 179 15.17 5.56 9.95
CA ARG A 179 15.87 5.72 11.23
C ARG A 179 15.70 4.51 12.14
N ILE A 180 14.45 4.08 12.36
CA ILE A 180 14.12 2.89 13.17
C ILE A 180 14.75 1.63 12.58
N TRP A 181 14.64 1.44 11.26
CA TRP A 181 15.22 0.27 10.59
C TRP A 181 16.76 0.21 10.70
N LEU A 182 17.44 1.35 10.54
CA LEU A 182 18.89 1.44 10.71
C LEU A 182 19.32 1.20 12.17
N ALA A 183 18.56 1.72 13.14
CA ALA A 183 18.82 1.48 14.56
C ALA A 183 18.70 -0.01 14.91
N ALA A 184 17.65 -0.67 14.42
CA ALA A 184 17.45 -2.11 14.59
C ALA A 184 18.60 -2.94 13.98
N GLN A 185 19.06 -2.59 12.77
CA GLN A 185 20.21 -3.26 12.15
C GLN A 185 21.52 -3.05 12.91
N ALA A 186 21.69 -1.89 13.56
CA ALA A 186 22.88 -1.57 14.33
C ALA A 186 22.90 -2.21 15.74
N GLY A 187 21.83 -2.91 16.14
CA GLY A 187 21.65 -3.39 17.51
C GLY A 187 21.57 -2.23 18.52
N ALA A 188 21.24 -1.03 18.05
CA ALA A 188 21.11 0.14 18.90
C ALA A 188 19.79 0.08 19.66
N ASP A 189 19.86 0.29 20.96
CA ASP A 189 18.66 0.40 21.79
C ASP A 189 17.84 1.62 21.34
N ILE A 190 16.56 1.41 21.01
CA ILE A 190 15.70 2.42 20.36
C ILE A 190 15.58 3.67 21.23
N GLU A 191 15.69 3.53 22.56
CA GLU A 191 15.69 4.65 23.50
C GLU A 191 16.85 5.62 23.28
N THR A 192 18.02 5.13 22.86
CA THR A 192 19.21 5.97 22.58
C THR A 192 19.05 6.79 21.30
N VAL A 193 18.11 6.41 20.43
CA VAL A 193 17.84 7.10 19.17
C VAL A 193 17.03 8.38 19.40
N GLY A 194 16.47 8.57 20.60
CA GLY A 194 15.69 9.75 21.00
C GLY A 194 14.27 9.71 20.44
N ALA A 195 13.31 10.13 21.25
CA ALA A 195 11.89 10.11 20.91
C ALA A 195 11.64 10.85 19.58
N PRO A 196 10.78 10.30 18.70
CA PRO A 196 10.40 11.00 17.48
C PRO A 196 9.82 12.36 17.87
N GLN A 197 10.32 13.44 17.26
CA GLN A 197 9.68 14.73 17.46
C GLN A 197 8.23 14.61 16.97
N PRO A 198 7.23 14.88 17.83
CA PRO A 198 5.84 14.75 17.42
C PRO A 198 5.61 15.64 16.21
N LEU A 199 5.15 15.02 15.12
CA LEU A 199 4.74 15.73 13.91
C LEU A 199 3.56 16.63 14.27
N THR A 200 3.84 17.89 14.60
CA THR A 200 2.81 18.89 14.77
C THR A 200 2.18 19.17 13.41
N LEU A 201 0.91 18.78 13.26
CA LEU A 201 0.14 19.03 12.05
C LEU A 201 -0.14 20.54 11.95
N PRO A 202 0.45 21.27 10.98
CA PRO A 202 0.14 22.69 10.84
C PRO A 202 -1.32 22.84 10.40
N GLY A 203 -2.16 23.37 11.29
CA GLY A 203 -3.55 23.71 11.01
C GLY A 203 -4.62 22.70 11.48
N ILE A 204 -4.25 21.63 12.17
CA ILE A 204 -5.21 20.81 12.92
C ILE A 204 -5.03 21.18 14.39
N SER A 205 -5.71 22.24 14.83
CA SER A 205 -5.91 22.45 16.26
C SER A 205 -6.69 21.24 16.78
N PRO A 206 -6.24 20.56 17.86
CA PRO A 206 -7.06 19.55 18.49
C PRO A 206 -8.42 20.20 18.79
N GLN A 207 -9.50 19.61 18.26
CA GLN A 207 -10.83 19.95 18.75
C GLN A 207 -10.74 19.79 20.26
N LYS A 208 -10.92 20.88 21.00
CA LYS A 208 -11.05 20.82 22.45
C LYS A 208 -12.23 19.88 22.70
N GLU A 209 -11.93 18.64 23.08
CA GLU A 209 -12.92 17.76 23.68
C GLU A 209 -13.47 18.56 24.84
N GLY A 210 -14.75 18.91 24.73
CA GLY A 210 -15.45 19.67 25.74
C GLY A 210 -15.39 18.88 27.03
N SER A 211 -14.54 19.34 27.95
CA SER A 211 -14.61 19.00 29.37
C SER A 211 -16.05 19.28 29.80
N LYS A 212 -16.80 18.21 30.07
CA LYS A 212 -17.97 18.25 30.95
C LYS A 212 -17.51 17.94 32.36
#